data_AF-A0ABD1B392-F1
#
_entry.id   AF-A0ABD1B392-F1
#
_cell.length_a   1.000
_cell.length_b   1.000
_cell.length_c   1.000
_cell.angle_alpha   90.00
_cell.angle_beta   90.00
_cell.angle_gamma   90.00
#
_symmetry.space_group_name_H-M   'P 1'
#
loop_
_entity.id
_entity.type
_entity.pdbx_description
1 polymer ?
#
loop_
_entity_poly.entity_id
_entity_poly.type
_entity_poly.pdbx_seq_one_letter_code
_entity_poly.pdbx_strand_id
1 'polypeptide(L)'
;MGQEEKNPNKSYIVADVVEDILLRLPLKSILKCKTVSKQWKSIVESKWFAERRMSGQKIRKILAAGESRFKGDGDGESEMVYLKCDDVTQQPFLTCDGLVCIPVPGWVNVLNPSTGQFLGFPCGPSHNDYTVVVTDVWCNIFPGYWAMGFGRDQVNGRYKVVRMSFDPNLCHILDVNNGEWRKLSPPPYKIEAIRKSACVNGSIYWLNLLLRYKILALDLHTEEFRDVQVLPPTLHMVSAQLVNLEDRLAIADTCVSPEWKLEIWSMDAQEESWSKTYSISLSHRVVSEKWWKRWFTPVAVSKQGSLFFYDNENRLFKYYPETDFLRCLSLDAHVICPYVENLVSLPLQQGCLPTSGYRYGYVDQVPGSRISAIVRGVESQIPNILLTSTLVSLIIFGYKYCT
;
A
#
# COMPACT_ATOMS: atom_id res chain seq x y z
N MET A 1 -63.63 -12.52 10.30
CA MET A 1 -62.35 -12.65 11.02
C MET A 1 -61.35 -13.25 10.07
N GLY A 2 -60.52 -12.42 9.44
CA GLY A 2 -59.53 -12.85 8.47
C GLY A 2 -58.38 -13.58 9.16
N GLN A 3 -58.10 -14.79 8.71
CA GLN A 3 -56.91 -15.54 9.10
C GLN A 3 -55.70 -14.91 8.41
N GLU A 4 -54.68 -14.55 9.19
CA GLU A 4 -53.36 -14.22 8.66
C GLU A 4 -52.73 -15.47 8.04
N GLU A 5 -52.68 -15.51 6.71
CA GLU A 5 -51.83 -16.44 5.98
C GLU A 5 -50.36 -16.14 6.30
N LYS A 6 -49.75 -16.97 7.17
CA LYS A 6 -48.29 -17.08 7.27
C LYS A 6 -47.76 -17.63 5.95
N ASN A 7 -47.21 -16.74 5.14
CA ASN A 7 -46.57 -17.06 3.87
C ASN A 7 -45.32 -17.97 4.11
N PRO A 8 -45.29 -19.27 3.74
CA PRO A 8 -44.28 -20.20 4.22
C PRO A 8 -42.93 -20.17 3.47
N ASN A 9 -42.74 -19.33 2.45
CA ASN A 9 -41.58 -19.43 1.56
C ASN A 9 -40.84 -18.11 1.38
N LYS A 10 -40.23 -17.58 2.45
CA LYS A 10 -38.97 -16.83 2.27
C LYS A 10 -37.83 -17.84 2.37
N SER A 11 -37.30 -18.24 1.22
CA SER A 11 -36.03 -18.94 1.13
C SER A 11 -34.92 -18.02 1.65
N TYR A 12 -34.72 -18.01 2.97
CA TYR A 12 -33.60 -17.32 3.58
C TYR A 12 -32.35 -18.13 3.24
N ILE A 13 -31.55 -17.62 2.32
CA ILE A 13 -30.18 -18.12 2.15
C ILE A 13 -29.45 -17.75 3.43
N VAL A 14 -28.84 -18.75 4.06
CA VAL A 14 -28.06 -18.57 5.29
C VAL A 14 -26.93 -17.57 5.02
N ALA A 15 -26.66 -16.67 5.98
CA ALA A 15 -25.68 -15.60 5.82
C ALA A 15 -24.31 -16.11 5.36
N ASP A 16 -23.88 -17.25 5.89
CA ASP A 16 -22.61 -17.91 5.55
C ASP A 16 -22.52 -18.30 4.07
N VAL A 17 -23.63 -18.80 3.50
CA VAL A 17 -23.69 -19.16 2.07
C VAL A 17 -23.63 -17.91 1.21
N VAL A 18 -24.31 -16.83 1.61
CA VAL A 18 -24.22 -15.52 0.94
C VAL A 18 -22.77 -15.03 0.98
N GLU A 19 -22.12 -15.10 2.15
CA GLU A 19 -20.74 -14.69 2.33
C GLU A 19 -19.79 -15.43 1.37
N ASP A 20 -19.89 -16.76 1.31
CA ASP A 20 -19.05 -17.59 0.43
C ASP A 20 -19.28 -17.31 -1.06
N ILE A 21 -20.53 -17.01 -1.45
CA ILE A 21 -20.83 -16.56 -2.82
C ILE A 21 -20.14 -15.22 -3.08
N LEU A 22 -20.32 -14.23 -2.19
CA LEU A 22 -19.74 -12.90 -2.34
C LEU A 22 -18.21 -12.93 -2.39
N LEU A 23 -17.55 -13.79 -1.60
CA LEU A 23 -16.09 -13.96 -1.60
C LEU A 23 -15.54 -14.44 -2.95
N ARG A 24 -16.34 -15.10 -3.78
CA ARG A 24 -15.95 -15.58 -5.11
C ARG A 24 -16.19 -14.56 -6.23
N LEU A 25 -16.93 -13.49 -5.95
CA LEU A 25 -17.25 -12.48 -6.96
C LEU A 25 -16.06 -11.55 -7.23
N PRO A 26 -15.99 -10.96 -8.43
CA PRO A 26 -15.08 -9.84 -8.70
C PRO A 26 -15.42 -8.63 -7.82
N LEU A 27 -14.40 -7.83 -7.48
CA LEU A 27 -14.53 -6.66 -6.60
C LEU A 27 -15.70 -5.73 -6.99
N LYS A 28 -15.83 -5.42 -8.27
CA LYS A 28 -16.89 -4.56 -8.80
C LYS A 28 -18.30 -5.10 -8.53
N SER A 29 -18.48 -6.41 -8.61
CA SER A 29 -19.76 -7.06 -8.32
C SER A 29 -20.05 -7.00 -6.82
N ILE A 30 -19.05 -7.22 -5.97
CA ILE A 30 -19.18 -7.12 -4.51
C ILE A 30 -19.62 -5.71 -4.10
N LEU A 31 -19.02 -4.66 -4.68
CA LEU A 31 -19.41 -3.28 -4.38
C LEU A 31 -20.88 -3.00 -4.75
N LYS A 32 -21.36 -3.55 -5.87
CA LYS A 32 -22.78 -3.46 -6.28
C LYS A 32 -23.70 -4.27 -5.36
N CYS A 33 -23.23 -5.40 -4.86
CA CYS A 33 -23.99 -6.23 -3.91
C CYS A 33 -24.37 -5.47 -2.62
N LYS A 34 -23.64 -4.41 -2.25
CA LYS A 34 -24.01 -3.52 -1.14
C LYS A 34 -25.37 -2.85 -1.33
N THR A 35 -25.86 -2.69 -2.56
CA THR A 35 -27.15 -2.04 -2.84
C THR A 35 -28.32 -3.03 -2.92
N VAL A 36 -28.05 -4.34 -2.88
CA VAL A 36 -29.07 -5.38 -3.06
C VAL A 36 -29.93 -5.57 -1.81
N SER A 37 -29.32 -5.59 -0.62
CA SER A 37 -30.06 -5.70 0.66
C SER A 37 -29.23 -5.18 1.84
N LYS A 38 -29.90 -4.86 2.96
CA LYS A 38 -29.23 -4.46 4.21
C LYS A 38 -28.31 -5.57 4.75
N GLN A 39 -28.73 -6.84 4.62
CA GLN A 39 -27.94 -7.98 5.07
C GLN A 39 -26.64 -8.10 4.26
N TRP A 40 -26.73 -8.02 2.93
CA TRP A 40 -25.58 -8.11 2.05
C TRP A 40 -24.60 -6.96 2.26
N LYS A 41 -25.14 -5.74 2.41
CA LYS A 41 -24.33 -4.57 2.81
C LYS A 41 -23.57 -4.83 4.11
N SER A 42 -24.27 -5.31 5.14
CA SER A 42 -23.66 -5.60 6.45
C SER A 42 -22.58 -6.68 6.38
N ILE A 43 -22.75 -7.71 5.56
CA ILE A 43 -21.73 -8.74 5.34
C ILE A 43 -20.50 -8.12 4.67
N VAL A 44 -20.69 -7.41 3.55
CA VAL A 44 -19.58 -6.83 2.77
C VAL A 44 -18.81 -5.76 3.56
N GLU A 45 -19.48 -4.98 4.41
CA GLU A 45 -18.86 -3.93 5.23
C GLU A 45 -18.27 -4.47 6.55
N SER A 46 -18.47 -5.76 6.85
CA SER A 46 -17.89 -6.36 8.05
C SER A 46 -16.37 -6.50 7.95
N LYS A 47 -15.69 -6.30 9.08
CA LYS A 47 -14.23 -6.51 9.19
C LYS A 47 -13.84 -7.94 8.80
N TRP A 48 -14.62 -8.92 9.24
CA TRP A 48 -14.41 -10.34 8.95
C TRP A 48 -14.42 -10.65 7.44
N PHE A 49 -15.40 -10.13 6.71
CA PHE A 49 -15.46 -10.33 5.27
C PHE A 49 -14.27 -9.71 4.55
N ALA A 50 -13.88 -8.48 4.94
CA ALA A 50 -12.72 -7.82 4.37
C ALA A 50 -11.43 -8.62 4.61
N GLU A 51 -11.23 -9.15 5.82
CA GLU A 51 -10.09 -10.00 6.17
C GLU A 51 -10.06 -11.29 5.38
N ARG A 52 -11.20 -12.01 5.26
CA ARG A 52 -11.31 -13.21 4.42
C ARG A 52 -11.08 -12.93 2.95
N ARG A 53 -11.52 -11.78 2.44
CA ARG A 53 -11.27 -11.36 1.07
C ARG A 53 -9.80 -11.09 0.84
N MET A 54 -9.12 -10.44 1.77
CA MET A 54 -7.67 -10.18 1.67
C MET A 54 -6.86 -11.48 1.73
N SER A 55 -7.16 -12.37 2.68
CA SER A 55 -6.43 -13.65 2.81
C SER A 55 -6.73 -14.65 1.69
N GLY A 56 -7.95 -14.62 1.13
CA GLY A 56 -8.38 -15.52 0.06
C GLY A 56 -7.87 -15.14 -1.34
N GLN A 57 -7.20 -13.99 -1.51
CA GLN A 57 -6.70 -13.56 -2.81
C GLN A 57 -5.50 -14.40 -3.27
N LYS A 58 -5.77 -15.26 -4.25
CA LYS A 58 -4.78 -16.17 -4.82
C LYS A 58 -3.88 -15.52 -5.87
N ILE A 59 -4.29 -14.40 -6.47
CA ILE A 59 -3.54 -13.72 -7.53
C ILE A 59 -2.87 -12.50 -6.90
N ARG A 60 -1.55 -12.40 -7.04
CA ARG A 60 -0.81 -11.22 -6.63
C ARG A 60 -1.14 -10.09 -7.59
N LYS A 61 -1.57 -8.96 -7.04
CA LYS A 61 -1.86 -7.77 -7.82
C LYS A 61 -0.81 -6.71 -7.51
N ILE A 62 -0.49 -5.91 -8.51
CA ILE A 62 0.38 -4.75 -8.36
C ILE A 62 -0.45 -3.53 -8.74
N LEU A 63 -0.51 -2.55 -7.85
CA LEU A 63 -1.12 -1.26 -8.14
C LEU A 63 -0.07 -0.40 -8.80
N ALA A 64 -0.42 0.16 -9.95
CA ALA A 64 0.39 1.15 -10.64
C ALA A 64 -0.44 2.40 -10.95
N ALA A 65 0.14 3.59 -10.86
CA ALA A 65 -0.53 4.83 -11.28
C ALA A 65 0.34 5.60 -12.27
N GLY A 66 -0.24 6.16 -13.34
CA GLY A 66 0.49 6.92 -14.36
C GLY A 66 -0.40 7.52 -15.45
N GLU A 67 0.24 7.99 -16.53
CA GLU A 67 -0.42 8.43 -17.77
C GLU A 67 -0.47 7.34 -18.86
N SER A 68 0.59 6.52 -18.96
CA SER A 68 0.70 5.47 -19.97
C SER A 68 0.11 4.14 -19.52
N ARG A 69 -0.65 3.49 -20.40
CA ARG A 69 -1.15 2.13 -20.18
C ARG A 69 -0.02 1.14 -20.43
N PHE A 70 0.21 0.25 -19.46
CA PHE A 70 1.09 -0.91 -19.63
C PHE A 70 0.72 -1.68 -20.90
N LYS A 71 1.73 -2.07 -21.69
CA LYS A 71 1.58 -3.22 -22.58
C LYS A 71 1.45 -4.42 -21.67
N GLY A 72 0.22 -4.91 -21.48
CA GLY A 72 -0.09 -6.00 -20.57
C GLY A 72 0.91 -7.16 -20.74
N ASP A 73 1.34 -7.72 -19.62
CA ASP A 73 2.11 -8.95 -19.64
C ASP A 73 1.16 -10.06 -20.10
N GLY A 74 1.36 -10.56 -21.32
CA GLY A 74 0.52 -11.59 -21.93
C GLY A 74 0.62 -12.96 -21.24
N ASP A 75 1.41 -13.08 -20.16
CA ASP A 75 1.66 -14.33 -19.45
C ASP A 75 0.74 -14.58 -18.25
N GLY A 76 -0.04 -13.59 -17.81
CA GLY A 76 -1.08 -13.76 -16.79
C GLY A 76 -0.58 -14.10 -15.37
N GLU A 77 0.72 -13.97 -15.08
CA GLU A 77 1.29 -14.35 -13.78
C GLU A 77 0.95 -13.36 -12.64
N SER A 78 0.59 -12.12 -12.97
CA SER A 78 0.18 -11.09 -12.02
C SER A 78 -0.79 -10.11 -12.66
N GLU A 79 -1.71 -9.59 -11.85
CA GLU A 79 -2.71 -8.62 -12.32
C GLU A 79 -2.26 -7.20 -12.00
N MET A 80 -2.11 -6.37 -13.03
CA MET A 80 -1.81 -4.95 -12.85
C MET A 80 -3.13 -4.19 -12.68
N VAL A 81 -3.29 -3.51 -11.55
CA VAL A 81 -4.38 -2.57 -11.30
C VAL A 81 -3.85 -1.18 -11.56
N TYR A 82 -4.45 -0.48 -12.52
CA TYR A 82 -3.98 0.84 -12.91
C TYR A 82 -4.83 1.93 -12.27
N LEU A 83 -4.24 3.02 -11.81
CA LEU A 83 -4.97 4.24 -11.48
C LEU A 83 -4.57 5.32 -12.49
N LYS A 84 -5.55 5.78 -13.27
CA LYS A 84 -5.33 6.93 -14.16
C LYS A 84 -5.17 8.16 -13.27
N CYS A 85 -4.05 8.83 -13.38
CA CYS A 85 -3.85 10.10 -12.71
C CYS A 85 -3.13 11.03 -13.68
N ASP A 86 -3.84 12.10 -14.05
CA ASP A 86 -3.42 13.06 -15.08
C ASP A 86 -2.43 14.10 -14.53
N ASP A 87 -2.00 13.98 -13.25
CA ASP A 87 -1.06 14.88 -12.59
C ASP A 87 -0.43 14.17 -11.37
N VAL A 88 0.37 13.11 -11.59
CA VAL A 88 1.03 12.43 -10.46
C VAL A 88 2.29 13.18 -10.06
N THR A 89 2.22 13.77 -8.88
CA THR A 89 3.37 14.26 -8.14
C THR A 89 4.36 13.14 -7.84
N GLN A 90 5.67 13.39 -7.94
CA GLN A 90 6.74 12.54 -7.37
C GLN A 90 6.71 12.47 -5.83
N GLN A 91 5.51 12.49 -5.24
CA GLN A 91 5.31 12.60 -3.82
C GLN A 91 5.52 11.23 -3.18
N PRO A 92 6.28 11.15 -2.07
CA PRO A 92 6.41 9.91 -1.33
C PRO A 92 5.05 9.39 -0.87
N PHE A 93 4.93 8.07 -0.88
CA PHE A 93 3.75 7.35 -0.42
C PHE A 93 4.19 6.15 0.40
N LEU A 94 3.27 5.65 1.21
CA LEU A 94 3.40 4.44 2.03
C LEU A 94 2.20 3.54 1.76
N THR A 95 2.35 2.23 1.93
CA THR A 95 1.29 1.27 1.60
C THR A 95 1.16 0.19 2.65
N CYS A 96 -0.06 -0.23 2.95
CA CYS A 96 -0.36 -1.34 3.83
C CYS A 96 -1.70 -1.95 3.43
N ASP A 97 -1.75 -3.27 3.24
CA ASP A 97 -2.96 -4.03 2.90
C ASP A 97 -3.77 -3.41 1.74
N GLY A 98 -3.08 -2.96 0.68
CA GLY A 98 -3.71 -2.35 -0.49
C GLY A 98 -4.22 -0.91 -0.29
N LEU A 99 -4.11 -0.37 0.93
CA LEU A 99 -4.34 1.05 1.21
C LEU A 99 -3.07 1.86 0.87
N VAL A 100 -3.28 3.09 0.40
CA VAL A 100 -2.20 4.02 0.03
C VAL A 100 -2.28 5.25 0.92
N CYS A 101 -1.21 5.50 1.68
CA CYS A 101 -1.03 6.69 2.48
C CYS A 101 -0.15 7.69 1.72
N ILE A 102 -0.65 8.91 1.54
CA ILE A 102 -0.04 9.99 0.75
C ILE A 102 0.13 11.20 1.67
N PRO A 103 1.30 11.36 2.30
CA PRO A 103 1.61 12.53 3.09
C PRO A 103 1.83 13.74 2.19
N VAL A 104 1.17 14.84 2.53
CA VAL A 104 1.33 16.14 1.86
C VAL A 104 1.62 17.22 2.92
N PRO A 105 2.18 18.38 2.54
CA PRO A 105 2.36 19.47 3.51
C PRO A 105 1.05 19.78 4.26
N GLY A 106 1.10 19.69 5.59
CA GLY A 106 -0.05 19.96 6.47
C GLY A 106 -1.10 18.85 6.59
N TRP A 107 -1.03 17.77 5.80
CA TRP A 107 -2.05 16.71 5.81
C TRP A 107 -1.47 15.31 5.58
N VAL A 108 -2.11 14.29 6.15
CA VAL A 108 -1.91 12.89 5.79
C VAL A 108 -3.18 12.38 5.13
N ASN A 109 -3.06 11.86 3.91
CA ASN A 109 -4.20 11.32 3.19
C ASN A 109 -4.11 9.79 3.12
N VAL A 110 -5.24 9.10 3.26
CA VAL A 110 -5.33 7.65 3.10
C VAL A 110 -6.41 7.34 2.07
N LEU A 111 -6.01 6.64 1.01
CA LEU A 111 -6.84 6.18 -0.08
C LEU A 111 -7.03 4.66 0.01
N ASN A 112 -8.26 4.21 -0.16
CA ASN A 112 -8.58 2.82 -0.46
C ASN A 112 -8.94 2.70 -1.94
N PRO A 113 -8.03 2.24 -2.81
CA PRO A 113 -8.29 2.09 -4.25
C PRO A 113 -9.39 1.06 -4.56
N SER A 114 -9.62 0.09 -3.66
CA SER A 114 -10.64 -0.95 -3.87
C SER A 114 -12.05 -0.42 -3.71
N THR A 115 -12.26 0.54 -2.81
CA THR A 115 -13.58 1.09 -2.49
C THR A 115 -13.79 2.52 -2.99
N GLY A 116 -12.71 3.20 -3.38
CA GLY A 116 -12.70 4.63 -3.70
C GLY A 116 -12.76 5.55 -2.47
N GLN A 117 -12.75 4.99 -1.25
CA GLN A 117 -12.78 5.81 -0.03
C GLN A 117 -11.49 6.61 0.12
N PHE A 118 -11.64 7.87 0.51
CA PHE A 118 -10.54 8.80 0.72
C PHE A 118 -10.74 9.55 2.04
N LEU A 119 -9.71 9.57 2.88
CA LEU A 119 -9.69 10.30 4.14
C LEU A 119 -8.46 11.22 4.21
N GLY A 120 -8.65 12.45 4.70
CA GLY A 120 -7.59 13.40 4.95
C GLY A 120 -7.55 13.79 6.42
N PHE A 121 -6.36 13.77 7.02
CA PHE A 121 -6.14 14.07 8.43
C PHE A 121 -5.21 15.29 8.56
N PRO A 122 -5.64 16.36 9.24
CA PRO A 122 -4.79 17.53 9.42
C PRO A 122 -3.60 17.19 10.31
N CYS A 123 -2.42 17.69 9.96
CA CYS A 123 -1.17 17.39 10.65
C CYS A 123 -0.91 18.27 11.89
N GLY A 124 -1.80 19.20 12.22
CA GLY A 124 -1.53 20.28 13.18
C GLY A 124 -0.51 21.30 12.64
N PRO A 125 -0.22 22.40 13.36
CA PRO A 125 0.75 23.39 12.92
C PRO A 125 2.12 22.73 12.73
N SER A 126 2.65 22.77 11.50
CA SER A 126 4.01 22.34 11.20
C SER A 126 4.98 23.20 11.99
N HIS A 127 5.76 22.60 12.88
CA HIS A 127 6.69 23.35 13.72
C HIS A 127 7.94 23.84 13.00
N ASN A 128 8.08 23.66 11.68
CA ASN A 128 9.16 24.23 10.90
C ASN A 128 8.80 24.30 9.41
N ASP A 129 8.80 25.53 8.87
CA ASP A 129 8.67 25.90 7.46
C ASP A 129 10.01 25.76 6.70
N TYR A 130 10.84 24.76 7.06
CA TYR A 130 12.01 24.47 6.24
C TYR A 130 11.59 23.68 5.01
N THR A 131 11.18 24.38 3.96
CA THR A 131 11.21 23.83 2.60
C THR A 131 12.67 23.69 2.18
N VAL A 132 13.34 22.64 2.65
CA VAL A 132 14.57 22.22 1.99
C VAL A 132 14.15 21.58 0.68
N VAL A 133 14.26 22.33 -0.41
CA VAL A 133 14.19 21.78 -1.76
C VAL A 133 15.45 20.95 -1.95
N VAL A 134 15.42 19.69 -1.49
CA VAL A 134 16.46 18.74 -1.85
C VAL A 134 16.18 18.35 -3.29
N THR A 135 16.94 18.94 -4.20
CA THR A 135 16.91 18.63 -5.65
C THR A 135 17.58 17.30 -5.98
N ASP A 136 17.95 16.49 -4.99
CA ASP A 136 18.67 15.25 -5.22
C ASP A 136 17.68 14.10 -5.46
N VAL A 137 17.64 13.64 -6.71
CA VAL A 137 16.73 12.61 -7.28
C VAL A 137 16.90 11.22 -6.63
N TRP A 138 17.76 11.10 -5.62
CA TRP A 138 18.09 9.83 -4.99
C TRP A 138 17.14 9.46 -3.86
N CYS A 139 16.40 10.42 -3.32
CA CYS A 139 15.61 10.19 -2.14
C CYS A 139 14.25 10.86 -2.18
N ASN A 140 13.26 10.17 -1.61
CA ASN A 140 11.92 10.71 -1.46
C ASN A 140 11.77 11.19 -0.02
N ILE A 141 11.88 12.50 0.18
CA ILE A 141 11.76 13.10 1.50
C ILE A 141 10.30 13.43 1.78
N PHE A 142 9.77 12.92 2.89
CA PHE A 142 8.41 13.25 3.30
C PHE A 142 8.27 14.72 3.73
N PRO A 143 7.10 15.34 3.53
CA PRO A 143 6.86 16.74 3.89
C PRO A 143 7.27 17.02 5.33
N GLY A 144 7.99 18.13 5.56
CA GLY A 144 8.48 18.54 6.88
C GLY A 144 9.67 17.74 7.43
N TYR A 145 10.34 16.95 6.58
CA TYR A 145 11.50 16.15 6.96
C TYR A 145 11.19 15.09 8.04
N TRP A 146 10.01 14.48 7.94
CA TRP A 146 9.58 13.44 8.88
C TRP A 146 9.95 12.05 8.39
N ALA A 147 10.49 11.20 9.25
CA ALA A 147 10.48 9.77 9.02
C ALA A 147 9.04 9.27 9.24
N MET A 148 8.41 8.75 8.19
CA MET A 148 7.02 8.32 8.23
C MET A 148 6.89 6.81 8.10
N GLY A 149 5.80 6.27 8.64
CA GLY A 149 5.43 4.88 8.47
C GLY A 149 3.93 4.66 8.48
N PHE A 150 3.48 3.62 7.79
CA PHE A 150 2.07 3.26 7.70
C PHE A 150 1.93 1.76 7.83
N GLY A 151 1.03 1.31 8.71
CA GLY A 151 0.84 -0.10 8.96
C GLY A 151 -0.47 -0.42 9.64
N ARG A 152 -0.74 -1.71 9.80
CA ARG A 152 -1.93 -2.24 10.44
C ARG A 152 -1.52 -3.00 11.70
N ASP A 153 -2.12 -2.63 12.83
CA ASP A 153 -2.06 -3.43 14.05
C ASP A 153 -2.84 -4.73 13.80
N GLN A 154 -2.17 -5.87 13.82
CA GLN A 154 -2.78 -7.17 13.50
C GLN A 154 -3.74 -7.67 14.59
N VAL A 155 -3.61 -7.18 15.83
CA VAL A 155 -4.43 -7.63 16.95
C VAL A 155 -5.81 -6.97 16.91
N ASN A 156 -5.86 -5.64 16.81
CA ASN A 156 -7.14 -4.92 16.75
C ASN A 156 -7.59 -4.60 15.31
N GLY A 157 -6.72 -4.80 14.31
CA GLY A 157 -6.99 -4.58 12.90
C GLY A 157 -7.04 -3.11 12.48
N ARG A 158 -6.64 -2.17 13.35
CA ARG A 158 -6.66 -0.73 13.09
C ARG A 158 -5.43 -0.31 12.31
N TYR A 159 -5.60 0.69 11.45
CA TYR A 159 -4.51 1.25 10.67
C TYR A 159 -3.92 2.45 11.37
N LYS A 160 -2.59 2.55 11.38
CA LYS A 160 -1.86 3.60 12.08
C LYS A 160 -0.82 4.23 11.16
N VAL A 161 -0.70 5.56 11.22
CA VAL A 161 0.37 6.32 10.56
C VAL A 161 1.28 6.89 11.64
N VAL A 162 2.58 6.67 11.52
CA VAL A 162 3.58 7.17 12.46
C VAL A 162 4.42 8.21 11.75
N ARG A 163 4.76 9.29 12.46
CA ARG A 163 5.71 10.30 12.00
C ARG A 163 6.68 10.66 13.11
N MET A 164 7.96 10.75 12.74
CA MET A 164 9.05 11.14 13.63
C MET A 164 9.84 12.30 13.04
N SER A 165 10.05 13.35 13.81
CA SER A 165 11.00 14.44 13.55
C SER A 165 12.05 14.43 14.65
N PHE A 166 13.29 14.79 14.31
CA PHE A 166 14.43 14.77 15.23
C PHE A 166 15.01 16.17 15.48
N ASP A 167 14.29 17.19 15.00
CA ASP A 167 14.58 18.60 15.22
C ASP A 167 13.29 19.45 15.13
N PRO A 168 12.51 19.59 16.23
CA PRO A 168 12.70 18.95 17.54
C PRO A 168 12.30 17.46 17.55
N ASN A 169 12.72 16.71 18.58
CA ASN A 169 12.37 15.29 18.79
C ASN A 169 10.87 15.10 19.04
N LEU A 170 10.12 14.87 17.98
CA LEU A 170 8.67 14.67 17.98
C LEU A 170 8.35 13.30 17.41
N CYS A 171 7.55 12.52 18.13
CA CYS A 171 7.00 11.26 17.64
C CYS A 171 5.49 11.29 17.83
N HIS A 172 4.76 11.12 16.74
CA HIS A 172 3.29 11.09 16.77
C HIS A 172 2.79 9.90 15.98
N ILE A 173 1.63 9.41 16.40
CA ILE A 173 0.91 8.34 15.74
C ILE A 173 -0.54 8.76 15.57
N LEU A 174 -1.03 8.56 14.37
CA LEU A 174 -2.40 8.75 13.96
C LEU A 174 -3.06 7.38 13.94
N ASP A 175 -4.21 7.28 14.57
CA ASP A 175 -5.10 6.16 14.33
C ASP A 175 -6.08 6.53 13.21
N VAL A 176 -5.96 5.85 12.07
CA VAL A 176 -6.72 6.17 10.85
C VAL A 176 -8.21 5.90 11.03
N ASN A 177 -8.57 4.98 11.93
CA ASN A 177 -9.96 4.58 12.12
C ASN A 177 -10.78 5.66 12.85
N ASN A 178 -10.19 6.40 13.78
CA ASN A 178 -10.88 7.51 14.47
C ASN A 178 -10.33 8.90 14.11
N GLY A 179 -9.18 8.97 13.42
CA GLY A 179 -8.52 10.18 12.98
C GLY A 179 -7.84 10.98 14.10
N GLU A 180 -7.53 10.34 15.23
CA GLU A 180 -6.89 10.99 16.37
C GLU A 180 -5.37 10.89 16.29
N TRP A 181 -4.72 12.05 16.42
CA TRP A 181 -3.27 12.12 16.63
C TRP A 181 -2.95 12.07 18.11
N ARG A 182 -1.94 11.29 18.48
CA ARG A 182 -1.38 11.29 19.82
C ARG A 182 0.14 11.25 19.79
N LYS A 183 0.73 11.77 20.86
CA LYS A 183 2.18 11.77 21.05
C LYS A 183 2.63 10.41 21.55
N LEU A 184 3.74 9.92 21.00
CA LEU A 184 4.47 8.76 21.48
C LEU A 184 5.77 9.19 22.15
N SER A 185 6.32 8.30 22.97
CA SER A 185 7.72 8.40 23.38
C SER A 185 8.61 8.43 22.14
N PRO A 186 9.63 9.30 22.09
CA PRO A 186 10.55 9.32 20.96
C PRO A 186 11.32 8.00 20.87
N PRO A 187 11.76 7.60 19.66
CA PRO A 187 12.54 6.38 19.50
C PRO A 187 13.92 6.50 20.18
N PRO A 188 14.59 5.38 20.46
CA PRO A 188 15.87 5.36 21.18
C PRO A 188 17.02 6.07 20.44
N TYR A 189 16.89 6.28 19.12
CA TYR A 189 17.85 7.03 18.31
C TYR A 189 17.19 7.64 17.07
N LYS A 190 17.94 8.55 16.42
CA LYS A 190 17.52 9.24 15.21
C LYS A 190 17.47 8.29 14.00
N ILE A 191 16.46 8.49 13.17
CA ILE A 191 16.23 7.78 11.90
C ILE A 191 16.20 8.80 10.76
N GLU A 192 16.66 8.41 9.58
CA GLU A 192 16.62 9.25 8.39
C GLU A 192 15.17 9.41 7.85
N ALA A 193 14.78 10.65 7.56
CA ALA A 193 13.47 10.99 6.94
C ALA A 193 13.39 10.71 5.42
N ILE A 194 14.39 10.01 4.90
CA ILE A 194 14.76 9.96 3.48
C ILE A 194 14.23 8.68 2.82
N ARG A 195 14.02 7.61 3.60
CA ARG A 195 13.67 6.27 3.11
C ARG A 195 12.23 5.91 3.50
N LYS A 196 11.62 5.08 2.66
CA LYS A 196 10.33 4.45 2.96
C LYS A 196 10.49 3.44 4.09
N SER A 197 9.51 3.38 4.97
CA SER A 197 9.37 2.30 5.95
C SER A 197 8.75 1.05 5.31
N ALA A 198 8.93 -0.10 5.93
CA ALA A 198 8.19 -1.32 5.62
C ALA A 198 7.25 -1.68 6.78
N CYS A 199 6.05 -2.15 6.49
CA CYS A 199 5.15 -2.75 7.49
C CYS A 199 5.11 -4.27 7.29
N VAL A 200 5.48 -5.03 8.31
CA VAL A 200 5.51 -6.50 8.29
C VAL A 200 5.00 -7.01 9.63
N ASN A 201 4.05 -7.94 9.61
CA ASN A 201 3.55 -8.62 10.81
C ASN A 201 3.17 -7.69 11.97
N GLY A 202 2.44 -6.62 11.68
CA GLY A 202 1.98 -5.66 12.69
C GLY A 202 3.04 -4.69 13.22
N SER A 203 4.27 -4.73 12.70
CA SER A 203 5.34 -3.81 13.05
C SER A 203 5.72 -2.94 11.86
N ILE A 204 6.08 -1.68 12.13
CA ILE A 204 6.69 -0.79 11.14
C ILE A 204 8.21 -0.77 11.37
N TYR A 205 8.97 -0.87 10.28
CA TYR A 205 10.41 -0.89 10.29
C TYR A 205 10.98 0.28 9.51
N TRP A 206 12.05 0.88 10.03
CA TRP A 206 12.82 1.92 9.39
C TRP A 206 14.31 1.57 9.36
N LEU A 207 14.96 1.88 8.25
CA LEU A 207 16.39 1.66 8.05
C LEU A 207 17.18 2.96 8.30
N ASN A 208 18.20 2.87 9.14
CA ASN A 208 19.14 3.96 9.42
C ASN A 208 20.56 3.59 8.98
N LEU A 209 21.21 4.44 8.20
CA LEU A 209 22.50 4.16 7.59
C LEU A 209 23.63 5.15 7.96
N LEU A 210 23.32 6.26 8.64
CA LEU A 210 24.30 7.35 8.82
C LEU A 210 25.47 7.06 9.78
N LEU A 211 25.25 6.28 10.85
CA LEU A 211 26.25 6.14 11.93
C LEU A 211 26.50 4.69 12.34
N ARG A 212 25.41 3.96 12.57
CA ARG A 212 25.42 2.53 12.82
C ARG A 212 24.25 1.99 12.03
N TYR A 213 24.56 1.15 11.07
CA TYR A 213 23.55 0.42 10.32
C TYR A 213 22.62 -0.26 11.32
N LYS A 214 21.36 0.16 11.33
CA LYS A 214 20.37 -0.29 12.28
C LYS A 214 19.00 -0.30 11.64
N ILE A 215 18.19 -1.26 12.05
CA ILE A 215 16.76 -1.29 11.74
C ILE A 215 16.02 -1.02 13.05
N LEU A 216 15.23 0.04 13.05
CA LEU A 216 14.31 0.34 14.13
C LEU A 216 12.96 -0.28 13.79
N ALA A 217 12.37 -1.00 14.74
CA ALA A 217 11.01 -1.48 14.64
C ALA A 217 10.12 -0.78 15.67
N LEU A 218 8.86 -0.57 15.32
CA LEU A 218 7.79 -0.18 16.22
C LEU A 218 6.69 -1.23 16.11
N ASP A 219 6.38 -1.91 17.20
CA ASP A 219 5.21 -2.77 17.28
C ASP A 219 3.95 -1.89 17.33
N LEU A 220 2.99 -2.08 16.41
CA LEU A 220 1.81 -1.21 16.37
C LEU A 220 0.79 -1.55 17.45
N HIS A 221 0.86 -2.72 18.07
CA HIS A 221 -0.05 -3.13 19.14
C HIS A 221 0.41 -2.62 20.50
N THR A 222 1.66 -2.91 20.87
CA THR A 222 2.25 -2.46 22.14
C THR A 222 2.74 -1.02 22.06
N GLU A 223 3.01 -0.52 20.85
CA GLU A 223 3.50 0.83 20.58
C GLU A 223 4.89 1.08 21.16
N GLU A 224 5.67 0.00 21.26
CA GLU A 224 7.03 -0.02 21.78
C GLU A 224 8.05 -0.13 20.65
N PHE A 225 9.12 0.65 20.78
CA PHE A 225 10.26 0.60 19.88
C PHE A 225 11.23 -0.52 20.28
N ARG A 226 11.78 -1.20 19.29
CA ARG A 226 12.84 -2.19 19.48
C ARG A 226 13.89 -2.13 18.37
N ASP A 227 15.11 -2.49 18.72
CA ASP A 227 16.22 -2.61 17.77
C ASP A 227 16.24 -4.00 17.16
N VAL A 228 16.32 -4.09 15.84
CA VAL A 228 16.63 -5.34 15.15
C VAL A 228 18.15 -5.41 14.96
N GLN A 229 18.80 -6.28 15.74
CA GLN A 229 20.26 -6.33 15.85
C GLN A 229 20.95 -7.00 14.66
N VAL A 230 20.24 -7.90 13.96
CA VAL A 230 20.84 -8.69 12.88
C VAL A 230 20.69 -7.95 11.56
N LEU A 231 21.82 -7.70 10.90
CA LEU A 231 21.88 -7.20 9.53
C LEU A 231 22.47 -8.25 8.60
N PRO A 232 22.12 -8.22 7.30
CA PRO A 232 22.76 -9.06 6.31
C PRO A 232 24.28 -8.81 6.23
N PRO A 233 25.10 -9.86 6.01
CA PRO A 233 26.55 -9.82 6.17
C PRO A 233 27.31 -9.02 5.11
N THR A 234 26.73 -8.73 3.94
CA THR A 234 27.42 -8.10 2.80
C THR A 234 26.69 -6.90 2.21
N LEU A 235 26.06 -6.07 3.05
CA LEU A 235 25.38 -4.88 2.56
C LEU A 235 26.39 -3.78 2.16
N HIS A 236 26.23 -3.22 0.97
CA HIS A 236 26.96 -2.04 0.49
C HIS A 236 26.19 -0.71 0.77
N MET A 237 24.96 -0.85 1.27
CA MET A 237 24.08 0.02 2.04
C MET A 237 23.66 1.36 1.45
N VAL A 238 24.44 2.04 0.61
CA VAL A 238 24.07 3.40 0.15
C VAL A 238 22.70 3.43 -0.54
N SER A 239 22.38 2.39 -1.33
CA SER A 239 21.13 2.24 -2.08
C SER A 239 20.04 1.42 -1.38
N ALA A 240 20.30 0.91 -0.17
CA ALA A 240 19.44 -0.10 0.45
C ALA A 240 18.00 0.40 0.70
N GLN A 241 17.03 -0.40 0.26
CA GLN A 241 15.61 -0.19 0.50
C GLN A 241 15.06 -1.28 1.41
N LEU A 242 14.30 -0.86 2.43
CA LEU A 242 13.59 -1.76 3.32
C LEU A 242 12.17 -1.96 2.80
N VAL A 243 11.76 -3.22 2.65
CA VAL A 243 10.51 -3.59 2.00
C VAL A 243 9.83 -4.75 2.70
N ASN A 244 8.51 -4.84 2.54
CA ASN A 244 7.78 -6.08 2.80
C ASN A 244 7.76 -6.88 1.48
N LEU A 245 8.38 -8.06 1.46
CA LEU A 245 8.34 -8.98 0.34
C LEU A 245 7.74 -10.30 0.82
N GLU A 246 6.52 -10.61 0.38
CA GLU A 246 5.78 -11.82 0.76
C GLU A 246 5.63 -11.99 2.28
N ASP A 247 5.23 -10.91 2.98
CA ASP A 247 5.04 -10.89 4.44
C ASP A 247 6.31 -11.16 5.24
N ARG A 248 7.47 -10.98 4.59
CA ARG A 248 8.80 -11.02 5.21
C ARG A 248 9.47 -9.66 5.09
N LEU A 249 10.22 -9.30 6.13
CA LEU A 249 11.06 -8.12 6.09
C LEU A 249 12.22 -8.40 5.14
N ALA A 250 12.39 -7.56 4.13
CA ALA A 250 13.43 -7.71 3.13
C ALA A 250 14.23 -6.41 2.96
N ILE A 251 15.49 -6.57 2.56
CA ILE A 251 16.38 -5.49 2.18
C ILE A 251 16.82 -5.74 0.74
N ALA A 252 16.54 -4.77 -0.13
CA ALA A 252 17.04 -4.73 -1.49
C ALA A 252 18.20 -3.74 -1.56
N ASP A 253 19.37 -4.20 -1.97
CA ASP A 253 20.56 -3.36 -2.09
C ASP A 253 21.31 -3.65 -3.38
N THR A 254 22.06 -2.67 -3.88
CA THR A 254 22.90 -2.85 -5.06
C THR A 254 24.35 -3.00 -4.65
N CYS A 255 25.00 -4.05 -5.13
CA CYS A 255 26.44 -4.23 -5.01
C CYS A 255 27.10 -3.90 -6.35
N VAL A 256 28.34 -3.42 -6.30
CA VAL A 256 29.04 -2.84 -7.46
C VAL A 256 30.28 -3.64 -7.85
N SER A 257 30.86 -4.37 -6.91
CA SER A 257 32.10 -5.13 -7.09
C SER A 257 31.84 -6.60 -6.74
N PRO A 258 32.20 -7.57 -7.61
CA PRO A 258 32.91 -7.44 -8.89
C PRO A 258 32.03 -7.05 -10.08
N GLU A 259 30.70 -7.04 -9.92
CA GLU A 259 29.72 -6.74 -10.96
C GLU A 259 28.53 -6.00 -10.34
N TRP A 260 27.83 -5.16 -11.10
CA TRP A 260 26.62 -4.48 -10.62
C TRP A 260 25.45 -5.45 -10.52
N LYS A 261 25.04 -5.77 -9.27
CA LYS A 261 23.93 -6.68 -8.99
C LYS A 261 22.94 -6.07 -8.01
N LEU A 262 21.67 -6.44 -8.16
CA LEU A 262 20.64 -6.27 -7.15
C LEU A 262 20.62 -7.52 -6.27
N GLU A 263 20.89 -7.36 -4.99
CA GLU A 263 20.76 -8.41 -3.99
C GLU A 263 19.54 -8.15 -3.11
N ILE A 264 18.72 -9.18 -2.92
CA ILE A 264 17.56 -9.10 -2.03
C ILE A 264 17.77 -10.11 -0.92
N TRP A 265 17.82 -9.60 0.30
CA TRP A 265 17.94 -10.36 1.52
C TRP A 265 16.60 -10.37 2.23
N SER A 266 16.13 -11.55 2.63
CA SER A 266 14.90 -11.70 3.42
C SER A 266 15.25 -12.19 4.81
N MET A 267 14.60 -11.60 5.82
CA MET A 267 14.74 -12.00 7.21
C MET A 267 13.84 -13.21 7.48
N ASP A 268 14.41 -14.25 8.06
CA ASP A 268 13.68 -15.29 8.74
C ASP A 268 13.38 -14.81 10.16
N ALA A 269 12.09 -14.70 10.48
CA ALA A 269 11.64 -14.23 11.78
C ALA A 269 11.85 -15.25 12.91
N GLN A 270 11.94 -16.55 12.60
CA GLN A 270 12.11 -17.61 13.60
C GLN A 270 13.58 -17.74 14.00
N GLU A 271 14.46 -17.75 12.99
CA GLU A 271 15.90 -17.91 13.20
C GLU A 271 16.62 -16.57 13.42
N GLU A 272 15.87 -15.45 13.39
CA GLU A 272 16.38 -14.08 13.41
C GLU A 272 17.55 -13.85 12.43
N SER A 273 17.55 -14.56 11.30
CA SER A 273 18.67 -14.61 10.37
C SER A 273 18.30 -14.05 9.00
N TRP A 274 19.30 -13.63 8.23
CA TRP A 274 19.10 -13.13 6.87
C TRP A 274 19.60 -14.14 5.85
N SER A 275 18.78 -14.40 4.84
CA SER A 275 19.16 -15.22 3.70
C SER A 275 19.01 -14.44 2.40
N LYS A 276 19.94 -14.64 1.46
CA LYS A 276 19.88 -14.03 0.15
C LYS A 276 18.83 -14.78 -0.69
N THR A 277 17.76 -14.08 -1.06
CA THR A 277 16.65 -14.63 -1.84
C THR A 277 16.86 -14.44 -3.34
N TYR A 278 17.42 -13.30 -3.74
CA TYR A 278 17.72 -13.00 -5.14
C TYR A 278 19.11 -12.36 -5.28
N SER A 279 19.78 -12.65 -6.39
CA SER A 279 21.01 -12.01 -6.84
C SER A 279 20.91 -11.82 -8.35
N ILE A 280 20.61 -10.61 -8.79
CA ILE A 280 20.23 -10.31 -10.18
C ILE A 280 21.31 -9.42 -10.79
N SER A 281 21.95 -9.88 -11.87
CA SER A 281 22.87 -9.02 -12.62
C SER A 281 22.08 -7.90 -13.31
N LEU A 282 22.53 -6.65 -13.11
CA LEU A 282 21.97 -5.46 -13.72
C LEU A 282 22.84 -4.94 -14.88
N SER A 283 24.10 -5.39 -14.94
CA SER A 283 25.08 -5.03 -15.96
C SER A 283 24.52 -5.27 -17.36
N HIS A 284 24.57 -4.24 -18.21
CA HIS A 284 24.07 -4.25 -19.59
C HIS A 284 22.56 -4.48 -19.76
N ARG A 285 21.80 -4.81 -18.70
CA ARG A 285 20.35 -5.03 -18.73
C ARG A 285 19.56 -3.78 -18.36
N VAL A 286 20.15 -2.91 -17.53
CA VAL A 286 19.56 -1.64 -17.13
C VAL A 286 20.45 -0.50 -17.61
N VAL A 287 19.93 0.33 -18.53
CA VAL A 287 20.64 1.52 -19.00
C VAL A 287 20.51 2.63 -17.96
N SER A 288 21.63 3.13 -17.45
CA SER A 288 21.68 4.25 -16.49
C SER A 288 23.04 4.95 -16.54
N GLU A 289 23.06 6.25 -16.84
CA GLU A 289 24.28 7.07 -16.81
C GLU A 289 24.90 7.19 -15.41
N LYS A 290 24.09 6.97 -14.36
CA LYS A 290 24.53 7.09 -12.97
C LYS A 290 24.08 5.90 -12.12
N TRP A 291 24.54 4.71 -12.49
CA TRP A 291 24.13 3.44 -11.87
C TRP A 291 24.36 3.37 -10.35
N TRP A 292 25.37 4.06 -9.79
CA TRP A 292 25.60 4.14 -8.33
C TRP A 292 24.54 4.95 -7.57
N LYS A 293 23.71 5.72 -8.29
CA LYS A 293 22.58 6.50 -7.75
C LYS A 293 21.26 5.72 -7.75
N ARG A 294 21.30 4.46 -8.20
CA ARG A 294 20.11 3.67 -8.52
C ARG A 294 19.77 2.77 -7.35
N TRP A 295 18.54 2.87 -6.86
CA TRP A 295 17.99 1.91 -5.92
C TRP A 295 16.79 1.21 -6.53
N PHE A 296 16.55 -0.01 -6.06
CA PHE A 296 15.47 -0.86 -6.53
C PHE A 296 14.61 -1.29 -5.35
N THR A 297 13.32 -1.37 -5.57
CA THR A 297 12.33 -1.78 -4.59
C THR A 297 11.57 -2.98 -5.15
N PRO A 298 11.74 -4.18 -4.60
CA PRO A 298 10.89 -5.31 -4.96
C PRO A 298 9.46 -5.09 -4.46
N VAL A 299 8.52 -5.64 -5.20
CA VAL A 299 7.08 -5.37 -5.04
C VAL A 299 6.31 -6.66 -4.83
N ALA A 300 6.55 -7.66 -5.67
CA ALA A 300 5.84 -8.91 -5.60
C ALA A 300 6.64 -10.04 -6.22
N VAL A 301 6.33 -11.27 -5.82
CA VAL A 301 6.82 -12.49 -6.44
C VAL A 301 5.60 -13.23 -7.02
N SER A 302 5.69 -13.68 -8.27
CA SER A 302 4.64 -14.49 -8.89
C SER A 302 4.62 -15.90 -8.31
N LYS A 303 3.58 -16.68 -8.60
CA LYS A 303 3.54 -18.10 -8.19
C LYS A 303 4.64 -18.94 -8.82
N GLN A 304 5.11 -18.51 -9.98
CA GLN A 304 6.21 -19.13 -10.73
C GLN A 304 7.59 -18.65 -10.23
N GLY A 305 7.64 -17.77 -9.22
CA GLY A 305 8.89 -17.24 -8.67
C GLY A 305 9.43 -16.00 -9.39
N SER A 306 8.75 -15.51 -10.43
CA SER A 306 9.12 -14.29 -11.15
C SER A 306 9.04 -13.08 -10.21
N LEU A 307 10.11 -12.28 -10.15
CA LEU A 307 10.19 -11.12 -9.27
C LEU A 307 9.79 -9.84 -10.01
N PHE A 308 8.90 -9.06 -9.42
CA PHE A 308 8.58 -7.70 -9.86
C PHE A 308 9.25 -6.68 -8.95
N PHE A 309 9.95 -5.73 -9.54
CA PHE A 309 10.62 -4.65 -8.82
C PHE A 309 10.69 -3.39 -9.67
N TYR A 310 10.83 -2.23 -9.03
CA TYR A 310 10.99 -0.96 -9.72
C TYR A 310 12.21 -0.20 -9.24
N ASP A 311 12.70 0.74 -10.04
CA ASP A 311 13.81 1.60 -9.67
C ASP A 311 13.34 3.02 -9.32
N ASN A 312 14.26 3.88 -8.90
CA ASN A 312 13.95 5.28 -8.56
C ASN A 312 13.67 6.21 -9.74
N GLU A 313 13.64 5.70 -10.97
CA GLU A 313 13.00 6.36 -12.12
C GLU A 313 11.59 5.80 -12.39
N ASN A 314 11.08 4.96 -11.47
CA ASN A 314 9.80 4.28 -11.54
C ASN A 314 9.64 3.37 -12.77
N ARG A 315 10.74 2.81 -13.26
CA ARG A 315 10.72 1.78 -14.30
C ARG A 315 10.39 0.46 -13.64
N LEU A 316 9.34 -0.22 -14.11
CA LEU A 316 8.91 -1.51 -13.58
C LEU A 316 9.57 -2.64 -14.36
N PHE A 317 10.21 -3.55 -13.65
CA PHE A 317 10.86 -4.73 -14.20
C PHE A 317 10.21 -6.01 -13.70
N LYS A 318 10.30 -7.04 -14.54
CA LYS A 318 10.00 -8.43 -14.20
C LYS A 318 11.22 -9.29 -14.49
N TYR A 319 11.66 -10.02 -13.48
CA TYR A 319 12.79 -10.92 -13.56
C TYR A 319 12.30 -12.37 -13.49
N TYR A 320 12.80 -13.20 -14.40
CA TYR A 320 12.51 -14.63 -14.48
C TYR A 320 13.74 -15.40 -13.98
N PRO A 321 13.72 -15.97 -12.76
CA PRO A 321 14.91 -16.62 -12.19
C PRO A 321 15.37 -17.84 -12.98
N GLU A 322 14.45 -18.60 -13.58
CA GLU A 322 14.78 -19.83 -14.31
C GLU A 322 15.57 -19.58 -15.58
N THR A 323 15.27 -18.49 -16.29
CA THR A 323 15.89 -18.13 -17.56
C THR A 323 16.94 -17.03 -17.42
N ASP A 324 17.11 -16.49 -16.21
CA ASP A 324 17.89 -15.30 -15.91
C ASP A 324 17.55 -14.12 -16.85
N PHE A 325 16.28 -14.00 -17.24
CA PHE A 325 15.81 -12.96 -18.15
C PHE A 325 15.21 -11.78 -17.38
N LEU A 326 15.60 -10.56 -17.73
CA LEU A 326 15.05 -9.33 -17.17
C LEU A 326 14.26 -8.57 -18.24
N ARG A 327 12.98 -8.34 -17.97
CA ARG A 327 12.06 -7.63 -18.86
C ARG A 327 11.62 -6.31 -18.23
N CYS A 328 11.70 -5.22 -19.00
CA CYS A 328 11.08 -3.94 -18.63
C CYS A 328 9.61 -3.93 -19.03
N LEU A 329 8.70 -3.72 -18.07
CA LEU A 329 7.25 -3.70 -18.26
C LEU A 329 6.69 -2.29 -18.45
N SER A 330 7.28 -1.29 -17.81
CA SER A 330 6.92 0.13 -17.95
C SER A 330 8.13 1.01 -17.68
N LEU A 331 8.15 2.18 -18.31
CA LEU A 331 9.19 3.19 -18.19
C LEU A 331 8.75 4.41 -17.37
N ASP A 332 7.45 4.52 -17.04
CA ASP A 332 6.80 5.76 -16.62
C ASP A 332 5.59 5.53 -15.69
N ALA A 333 5.71 4.60 -14.75
CA ALA A 333 4.78 4.57 -13.63
C ALA A 333 5.16 5.64 -12.59
N HIS A 334 4.25 6.02 -11.70
CA HIS A 334 4.53 7.00 -10.65
C HIS A 334 4.25 6.46 -9.25
N VAL A 335 3.27 5.57 -9.15
CA VAL A 335 3.07 4.73 -7.98
C VAL A 335 3.23 3.30 -8.45
N ILE A 336 4.03 2.50 -7.73
CA ILE A 336 4.13 1.05 -7.89
C ILE A 336 4.14 0.46 -6.48
N CYS A 337 3.18 -0.40 -6.17
CA CYS A 337 3.13 -1.08 -4.88
C CYS A 337 2.41 -2.43 -4.96
N PRO A 338 2.65 -3.33 -3.98
CA PRO A 338 1.84 -4.53 -3.84
C PRO A 338 0.37 -4.12 -3.61
N TYR A 339 -0.56 -4.88 -4.18
CA TYR A 339 -1.98 -4.61 -4.05
C TYR A 339 -2.76 -5.85 -3.65
N VAL A 340 -3.63 -5.65 -2.68
CA VAL A 340 -4.65 -6.60 -2.27
C VAL A 340 -5.97 -5.84 -2.23
N GLU A 341 -7.02 -6.44 -2.76
CA GLU A 341 -8.34 -5.83 -2.70
C GLU A 341 -8.82 -5.79 -1.25
N ASN A 342 -9.04 -4.59 -0.74
CA ASN A 342 -9.35 -4.35 0.66
C ASN A 342 -10.70 -3.66 0.80
N LEU A 343 -11.66 -4.36 1.39
CA LEU A 343 -13.02 -3.87 1.59
C LEU A 343 -13.25 -3.26 2.96
N VAL A 344 -12.21 -3.09 3.77
CA VAL A 344 -12.31 -2.40 5.06
C VAL A 344 -12.91 -1.01 4.83
N SER A 345 -14.02 -0.76 5.53
CA SER A 345 -14.62 0.56 5.57
C SER A 345 -13.80 1.45 6.49
N LEU A 346 -13.25 2.53 5.95
CA LEU A 346 -12.63 3.56 6.76
C LEU A 346 -13.75 4.48 7.29
N PRO A 347 -13.87 4.68 8.62
CA PRO A 347 -14.95 5.49 9.19
C PRO A 347 -14.91 6.92 8.64
N LEU A 348 -16.04 7.39 8.12
CA LEU A 348 -16.19 8.78 7.72
C LEU A 348 -16.15 9.64 8.99
N GLN A 349 -15.14 10.51 9.12
CA GLN A 349 -15.24 11.61 10.08
C GLN A 349 -16.32 12.58 9.59
N GLN A 350 -17.42 12.68 10.33
CA GLN A 350 -18.28 13.86 10.28
C GLN A 350 -17.50 15.02 10.92
N GLY A 351 -16.88 15.90 10.13
CA GLY A 351 -16.38 17.16 10.69
C GLY A 351 -15.19 17.86 10.02
N CYS A 352 -14.47 17.26 9.07
CA CYS A 352 -13.35 17.95 8.41
C CYS A 352 -13.56 18.02 6.90
N LEU A 353 -14.60 18.74 6.48
CA LEU A 353 -14.52 19.43 5.20
C LEU A 353 -13.45 20.53 5.33
N PRO A 354 -12.71 20.86 4.25
CA PRO A 354 -11.80 21.99 4.29
C PRO A 354 -12.62 23.25 4.57
N THR A 355 -12.59 23.74 5.82
CA THR A 355 -13.07 25.09 6.13
C THR A 355 -12.17 26.06 5.39
N SER A 356 -12.72 26.66 4.33
CA SER A 356 -12.14 27.84 3.73
C SER A 356 -11.94 28.88 4.82
N GLY A 357 -10.70 29.31 5.04
CA GLY A 357 -10.41 30.47 5.88
C GLY A 357 -9.40 30.23 6.98
N TYR A 358 -8.14 29.97 6.61
CA TYR A 358 -6.99 30.43 7.40
C TYR A 358 -5.93 30.97 6.45
N ARG A 359 -5.88 32.30 6.34
CA ARG A 359 -4.84 33.05 5.61
C ARG A 359 -3.58 33.09 6.46
N TYR A 360 -2.61 32.25 6.14
CA TYR A 360 -1.18 32.57 6.31
C TYR A 360 -0.55 32.53 4.92
N GLY A 361 0.38 33.45 4.68
CA GLY A 361 0.88 33.92 3.38
C GLY A 361 1.63 32.90 2.49
N TYR A 362 1.02 31.75 2.23
CA TYR A 362 1.26 30.98 1.03
C TYR A 362 0.26 31.43 -0.03
N VAL A 363 0.79 31.93 -1.15
CA VAL A 363 0.04 32.18 -2.39
C VAL A 363 -0.85 30.98 -2.67
N ASP A 364 -2.13 31.25 -2.89
CA ASP A 364 -3.20 30.32 -3.27
C ASP A 364 -2.75 29.25 -4.28
N GLN A 365 -2.19 28.16 -3.76
CA GLN A 365 -2.03 26.87 -4.44
C GLN A 365 -2.50 25.73 -3.54
N VAL A 366 -3.68 25.88 -2.96
CA VAL A 366 -4.55 24.70 -2.81
C VAL A 366 -5.40 24.63 -4.08
N PRO A 367 -4.91 24.14 -5.24
CA PRO A 367 -5.85 23.76 -6.26
C PRO A 367 -6.51 22.47 -5.77
N GLY A 368 -7.83 22.51 -5.62
CA GLY A 368 -8.66 21.31 -5.43
C GLY A 368 -8.64 20.36 -6.64
N SER A 369 -7.48 20.11 -7.26
CA SER A 369 -7.36 19.41 -8.55
C SER A 369 -6.60 18.08 -8.50
N ARG A 370 -5.56 17.89 -7.67
CA ARG A 370 -4.66 16.72 -7.81
C ARG A 370 -5.15 15.42 -7.19
N ILE A 371 -5.45 15.43 -5.89
CA ILE A 371 -6.03 14.26 -5.21
C ILE A 371 -7.43 13.97 -5.76
N SER A 372 -8.18 15.02 -6.12
CA SER A 372 -9.47 14.88 -6.81
C SER A 372 -9.34 14.12 -8.12
N ALA A 373 -8.23 14.24 -8.85
CA ALA A 373 -7.99 13.51 -10.09
C ALA A 373 -7.69 12.03 -9.83
N ILE A 374 -6.93 11.69 -8.78
CA ILE A 374 -6.73 10.29 -8.33
C ILE A 374 -8.08 9.66 -7.95
N VAL A 375 -8.88 10.37 -7.14
CA VAL A 375 -10.21 9.90 -6.72
C VAL A 375 -11.15 9.74 -7.94
N ARG A 376 -11.19 10.72 -8.86
CA ARG A 376 -11.95 10.62 -10.12
C ARG A 376 -11.45 9.48 -11.02
N GLY A 377 -10.15 9.21 -11.03
CA GLY A 377 -9.53 8.10 -11.75
C GLY A 377 -10.02 6.74 -11.23
N VAL A 378 -10.07 6.58 -9.90
CA VAL A 378 -10.62 5.39 -9.23
C VAL A 378 -12.10 5.22 -9.57
N GLU A 379 -12.90 6.29 -9.48
CA GLU A 379 -14.33 6.28 -9.84
C GLU A 379 -14.55 5.89 -11.32
N SER A 380 -13.74 6.42 -12.24
CA SER A 380 -13.85 6.15 -13.69
C SER A 380 -13.54 4.71 -14.10
N GLN A 381 -12.76 3.97 -13.29
CA GLN A 381 -12.44 2.56 -13.53
C GLN A 381 -13.49 1.58 -13.02
N ILE A 382 -14.56 2.07 -12.38
CA ILE A 382 -15.73 1.29 -12.02
C ILE A 382 -16.80 1.47 -13.11
N PRO A 383 -16.81 0.69 -14.21
CA PRO A 383 -17.87 0.76 -15.20
C PRO A 383 -19.21 0.33 -14.60
N ASN A 384 -20.24 1.12 -14.92
CA ASN A 384 -21.64 0.84 -14.65
C ASN A 384 -22.12 -0.37 -15.47
N ILE A 385 -21.78 -1.58 -15.04
CA ILE A 385 -22.53 -2.77 -15.42
C ILE A 385 -23.76 -2.83 -14.52
N LEU A 386 -24.93 -2.52 -15.07
CA LEU A 386 -26.23 -2.79 -14.43
C LEU A 386 -26.36 -4.30 -14.23
N LEU A 387 -26.22 -4.78 -12.99
CA LEU A 387 -26.65 -6.12 -12.62
C LEU A 387 -28.15 -6.03 -12.36
N THR A 388 -28.96 -6.47 -13.33
CA THR A 388 -30.40 -6.65 -13.11
C THR A 388 -30.63 -7.74 -12.06
N SER A 389 -31.69 -7.63 -11.27
CA SER A 389 -32.03 -8.63 -10.24
C SER A 389 -32.11 -10.05 -10.82
N THR A 390 -32.49 -10.18 -12.10
CA THR A 390 -32.52 -11.43 -12.86
C THR A 390 -31.16 -12.10 -13.05
N LEU A 391 -30.07 -11.34 -13.26
CA LEU A 391 -28.73 -11.92 -13.41
C LEU A 391 -28.19 -12.43 -12.07
N VAL A 392 -28.51 -11.73 -10.98
CA VAL A 392 -28.17 -12.15 -9.60
C VAL A 392 -28.98 -13.40 -9.21
N SER A 393 -30.25 -13.48 -9.60
CA SER A 393 -31.05 -14.71 -9.44
C SER A 393 -30.46 -15.89 -10.23
N LEU A 394 -29.97 -15.69 -11.45
CA LEU A 394 -29.33 -16.75 -12.24
C LEU A 394 -28.04 -17.28 -11.59
N ILE A 395 -27.23 -16.42 -10.97
CA ILE A 395 -26.01 -16.85 -10.25
C ILE A 395 -26.37 -17.60 -8.95
N ILE A 396 -27.44 -17.19 -8.26
CA ILE A 396 -27.90 -17.81 -7.01
C ILE A 396 -28.66 -19.13 -7.25
N PHE A 397 -29.49 -19.20 -8.29
CA PHE A 397 -30.35 -20.35 -8.57
C PHE A 397 -29.79 -21.31 -9.64
N GLY A 398 -28.80 -20.89 -10.43
CA GLY A 398 -28.12 -21.73 -11.42
C GLY A 398 -27.31 -22.88 -10.83
N TYR A 399 -27.03 -22.85 -9.51
CA TYR A 399 -26.34 -23.92 -8.79
C TYR A 399 -27.22 -25.14 -8.45
N LYS A 400 -28.49 -25.19 -8.86
CA LYS A 400 -29.38 -26.35 -8.62
C LYS A 400 -29.46 -27.37 -9.77
N TYR A 401 -28.77 -27.17 -10.89
CA TYR A 401 -28.76 -28.15 -11.99
C TYR A 401 -27.34 -28.37 -12.54
N CYS A 402 -26.52 -29.12 -11.81
CA CYS A 402 -25.41 -29.91 -12.33
C CYS A 402 -24.99 -30.88 -11.21
N THR A 403 -25.75 -31.97 -11.06
CA THR A 403 -25.27 -33.25 -10.52
C THR A 403 -24.87 -34.14 -11.67
#